data_AF-A0A9E0N6Z7-F1
#
_entry.id   AF-A0A9E0N6Z7-F1
#
_cell.length_a   1.000
_cell.length_b   1.000
_cell.length_c   1.000
_cell.angle_alpha   90.00
_cell.angle_beta   90.00
_cell.angle_gamma   90.00
#
_symmetry.space_group_name_H-M   'P 1'
#
loop_
_entity.id
_entity.type
_entity.pdbx_description
1 polymer ?
#
loop_
_entity_poly.entity_id
_entity_poly.type
_entity_poly.pdbx_seq_one_letter_code
_entity_poly.pdbx_strand_id
1 'polypeptide(L)'
;MVLGAALTCACTHAPAEPTAEPGPDGLTRELAATLDQVRAAPDPAAAATAAVASWVVPAARWPALVTAPYQGLWPAYADEAAAARADDARALLALAQAGGRFEARTHYADDPALTVEQARLRWVTPVGQPGVVVASTPALPLVFVHDGTRWRTLRGADAAAIARVDAHDARCATAVRAAGGPGRCVEVAWFAVDRALRGDDDGVGRACALVRAHCR
;
A
#
# COMPACT_ATOMS: atom_id res chain seq x y z
N MET A 1 -3.14 49.48 48.14
CA MET A 1 -3.80 49.62 46.82
C MET A 1 -2.86 49.01 45.79
N VAL A 2 -3.06 47.73 45.47
CA VAL A 2 -2.19 46.98 44.54
C VAL A 2 -3.07 46.62 43.35
N LEU A 3 -2.78 47.21 42.19
CA LEU A 3 -3.38 46.85 40.92
C LEU A 3 -2.72 45.56 40.42
N GLY A 4 -3.46 44.45 40.43
CA GLY A 4 -3.10 43.20 39.77
C GLY A 4 -3.48 43.25 38.30
N ALA A 5 -2.48 43.29 37.42
CA ALA A 5 -2.67 43.08 35.98
C ALA A 5 -2.73 41.58 35.70
N ALA A 6 -3.90 41.07 35.28
CA ALA A 6 -4.06 39.72 34.79
C ALA A 6 -3.59 39.65 33.33
N LEU A 7 -2.44 39.01 33.08
CA LEU A 7 -2.07 38.56 31.74
C LEU A 7 -2.91 37.32 31.39
N THR A 8 -3.92 37.51 30.55
CA THR A 8 -4.58 36.39 29.87
C THR A 8 -3.69 35.93 28.69
N CYS A 9 -2.97 34.83 28.89
CA CYS A 9 -2.37 34.07 27.79
C CYS A 9 -3.50 33.49 26.93
N ALA A 10 -3.81 34.15 25.81
CA ALA A 10 -4.60 33.56 24.76
C ALA A 10 -3.74 32.48 24.07
N CYS A 11 -3.95 31.22 24.43
CA CYS A 11 -3.49 30.09 23.63
C CYS A 11 -4.32 30.08 22.34
N THR A 12 -3.81 30.73 21.30
CA THR A 12 -4.26 30.53 19.93
C THR A 12 -4.05 29.06 19.58
N HIS A 13 -5.07 28.24 19.82
CA HIS A 13 -5.17 26.92 19.20
C HIS A 13 -5.25 27.21 17.71
N ALA A 14 -4.14 26.98 17.00
CA ALA A 14 -4.19 26.80 15.56
C ALA A 14 -5.30 25.75 15.29
N PRO A 15 -6.20 25.98 14.32
CA PRO A 15 -7.20 24.98 13.98
C PRO A 15 -6.44 23.68 13.68
N ALA A 16 -6.72 22.63 14.46
CA ALA A 16 -6.19 21.32 14.17
C ALA A 16 -6.61 20.99 12.74
N GLU A 17 -5.63 20.74 11.86
CA GLU A 17 -5.94 20.21 10.53
C GLU A 17 -6.85 18.99 10.73
N PRO A 18 -7.99 18.90 10.02
CA PRO A 18 -8.87 17.76 10.15
C PRO A 18 -8.04 16.51 9.86
N THR A 19 -7.78 15.72 10.91
CA THR A 19 -7.13 14.42 10.75
C THR A 19 -7.99 13.65 9.77
N ALA A 20 -7.42 13.27 8.62
CA ALA A 20 -8.12 12.49 7.62
C ALA A 20 -8.77 11.30 8.31
N GLU A 21 -10.11 11.24 8.32
CA GLU A 21 -10.81 10.11 8.89
C GLU A 21 -10.31 8.83 8.19
N PRO A 22 -9.81 7.84 8.95
CA PRO A 22 -9.39 6.58 8.36
C PRO A 22 -10.59 5.92 7.66
N GLY A 23 -10.57 5.90 6.34
CA GLY A 23 -11.60 5.30 5.51
C GLY A 23 -11.52 5.73 4.04
N PRO A 24 -12.33 5.10 3.17
CA PRO A 24 -12.33 5.38 1.72
C PRO A 24 -12.59 6.85 1.36
N ASP A 25 -13.51 7.52 2.05
CA ASP A 25 -13.85 8.91 1.77
C ASP A 25 -12.68 9.85 2.12
N GLY A 26 -11.99 9.57 3.23
CA GLY A 26 -10.79 10.29 3.64
C GLY A 26 -9.67 10.17 2.61
N LEU A 27 -9.39 8.94 2.15
CA LEU A 27 -8.41 8.69 1.09
C LEU A 27 -8.80 9.36 -0.23
N THR A 28 -10.08 9.28 -0.63
CA THR A 28 -10.57 9.91 -1.87
C THR A 28 -10.33 11.42 -1.85
N ARG A 29 -10.62 12.09 -0.72
CA ARG A 29 -10.36 13.52 -0.56
C ARG A 29 -8.87 13.86 -0.62
N GLU A 30 -8.01 13.09 0.05
CA GLU A 30 -6.56 13.31 0.05
C GLU A 30 -5.96 13.14 -1.35
N LEU A 31 -6.39 12.10 -2.08
CA LEU A 31 -5.95 11.86 -3.45
C LEU A 31 -6.48 12.91 -4.43
N ALA A 32 -7.72 13.39 -4.26
CA ALA A 32 -8.26 14.50 -5.05
C ALA A 32 -7.44 15.79 -4.82
N ALA A 33 -7.13 16.12 -3.56
CA ALA A 33 -6.27 17.25 -3.23
C ALA A 33 -4.86 17.10 -3.84
N THR A 34 -4.32 15.88 -3.85
CA THR A 34 -3.04 15.57 -4.50
C THR A 34 -3.10 15.85 -6.01
N LEU A 35 -4.18 15.45 -6.70
CA LEU A 35 -4.35 15.74 -8.13
C LEU A 35 -4.41 17.24 -8.41
N ASP A 36 -5.13 17.99 -7.57
CA ASP A 36 -5.24 19.45 -7.72
C ASP A 36 -3.89 20.13 -7.46
N GLN A 37 -3.13 19.69 -6.46
CA GLN A 37 -1.76 20.16 -6.20
C GLN A 37 -0.83 19.90 -7.38
N VAL A 38 -0.86 18.69 -7.96
CA VAL A 38 -0.07 18.34 -9.15
C VAL A 38 -0.45 19.23 -10.33
N ARG A 39 -1.76 19.46 -10.56
CA ARG A 39 -2.26 20.28 -11.67
C ARG A 39 -1.88 21.75 -11.53
N ALA A 40 -1.90 22.29 -10.32
CA ALA A 40 -1.62 23.69 -10.03
C ALA A 40 -0.12 24.01 -9.88
N ALA A 41 0.74 22.98 -9.78
CA ALA A 41 2.17 23.18 -9.58
C ALA A 41 2.85 23.83 -10.80
N PRO A 42 3.87 24.69 -10.59
CA PRO A 42 4.70 25.23 -11.68
C PRO A 42 5.42 24.13 -12.49
N ASP A 43 5.78 23.03 -11.83
CA ASP A 43 6.29 21.80 -12.44
C ASP A 43 5.44 20.60 -11.99
N PRO A 44 4.38 20.26 -12.76
CA PRO A 44 3.51 19.14 -12.45
C PRO A 44 4.22 17.79 -12.39
N ALA A 45 5.28 17.58 -13.18
CA ALA A 45 6.01 16.31 -13.22
C ALA A 45 6.84 16.11 -11.95
N ALA A 46 7.53 17.16 -11.49
CA ALA A 46 8.23 17.14 -10.21
C ALA A 46 7.25 16.98 -9.04
N ALA A 47 6.10 17.67 -9.08
CA ALA A 47 5.06 17.54 -8.05
C ALA A 47 4.49 16.11 -7.98
N ALA A 48 4.21 15.47 -9.12
CA ALA A 48 3.75 14.08 -9.16
C ALA A 48 4.80 13.11 -8.58
N THR A 49 6.07 13.31 -8.92
CA THR A 49 7.17 12.51 -8.38
C THR A 49 7.29 12.65 -6.86
N ALA A 50 7.19 13.88 -6.35
CA ALA A 50 7.22 14.15 -4.91
C ALA A 50 6.02 13.53 -4.17
N ALA A 51 4.82 13.61 -4.76
CA ALA A 51 3.60 13.01 -4.23
C ALA A 51 3.75 11.49 -4.11
N VAL A 52 4.14 10.79 -5.18
CA VAL A 52 4.34 9.33 -5.16
C VAL A 52 5.44 8.92 -4.19
N ALA A 53 6.55 9.67 -4.13
CA ALA A 53 7.62 9.40 -3.15
C ALA A 53 7.10 9.50 -1.71
N SER A 54 6.16 10.39 -1.43
CA SER A 54 5.54 10.54 -0.11
C SER A 54 4.62 9.38 0.27
N TRP A 55 4.17 8.56 -0.68
CA TRP A 55 3.29 7.43 -0.38
C TRP A 55 4.03 6.22 0.22
N VAL A 56 5.35 6.15 0.10
CA VAL A 56 6.14 5.02 0.63
C VAL A 56 6.02 4.94 2.15
N VAL A 57 5.80 3.74 2.68
CA VAL A 57 5.75 3.48 4.13
C VAL A 57 7.14 3.72 4.74
N PRO A 58 7.28 4.63 5.72
CA PRO A 58 8.55 4.81 6.42
C PRO A 58 8.98 3.56 7.21
N ALA A 59 10.29 3.28 7.27
CA ALA A 59 10.84 2.11 7.99
C ALA A 59 10.31 1.99 9.42
N ALA A 60 10.23 3.10 10.15
CA ALA A 60 9.77 3.13 11.54
C ALA A 60 8.27 2.81 11.70
N ARG A 61 7.46 2.96 10.65
CA ARG A 61 6.00 2.69 10.67
C ARG A 61 5.68 1.28 10.17
N TRP A 62 6.58 0.68 9.38
CA TRP A 62 6.36 -0.61 8.73
C TRP A 62 5.90 -1.72 9.69
N PRO A 63 6.54 -1.97 10.84
CA PRO A 63 6.17 -3.13 11.67
C PRO A 63 4.76 -3.06 12.24
N ALA A 64 4.19 -1.86 12.40
CA ALA A 64 2.83 -1.65 12.90
C ALA A 64 1.76 -1.82 11.81
N LEU A 65 2.15 -1.78 10.53
CA LEU A 65 1.23 -1.80 9.39
C LEU A 65 1.15 -3.15 8.69
N VAL A 66 2.07 -4.06 8.99
CA VAL A 66 2.19 -5.35 8.31
C VAL A 66 2.13 -6.53 9.28
N THR A 67 1.76 -7.70 8.77
CA THR A 67 1.76 -8.95 9.53
C THR A 67 3.20 -9.35 9.90
N ALA A 68 3.36 -10.09 11.00
CA ALA A 68 4.67 -10.46 11.54
C ALA A 68 5.69 -11.01 10.51
N PRO A 69 5.32 -11.91 9.57
CA PRO A 69 6.26 -12.41 8.56
C PRO A 69 6.84 -11.32 7.65
N TYR A 70 6.09 -10.24 7.42
CA TYR A 70 6.48 -9.15 6.52
C TYR A 70 7.35 -8.09 7.19
N GLN A 71 7.49 -8.10 8.52
CA GLN A 71 8.18 -7.03 9.25
C GLN A 71 9.64 -6.86 8.82
N GLY A 72 10.34 -7.97 8.52
CA GLY A 72 11.72 -7.95 8.01
C GLY A 72 11.86 -7.57 6.53
N LEU A 73 10.75 -7.34 5.82
CA LEU A 73 10.74 -7.12 4.37
C LEU A 73 10.95 -5.65 3.97
N TRP A 74 11.02 -4.71 4.92
CA TRP A 74 11.06 -3.28 4.60
C TRP A 74 12.12 -2.87 3.57
N PRO A 75 13.39 -3.32 3.64
CA PRO A 75 14.39 -2.93 2.64
C PRO A 75 13.99 -3.33 1.21
N ALA A 76 13.55 -4.58 1.03
CA ALA A 76 13.10 -5.07 -0.27
C ALA A 76 11.82 -4.36 -0.75
N TYR A 77 10.88 -4.07 0.15
CA TYR A 77 9.71 -3.25 -0.16
C TYR A 77 10.11 -1.84 -0.64
N ALA A 78 11.08 -1.20 0.03
CA ALA A 78 11.52 0.14 -0.32
C ALA A 78 12.18 0.18 -1.71
N ASP A 79 12.94 -0.85 -2.07
CA ASP A 79 13.56 -1.01 -3.38
C ASP A 79 12.49 -1.19 -4.48
N GLU A 80 11.51 -2.07 -4.27
CA GLU A 80 10.39 -2.28 -5.20
C GLU A 80 9.53 -1.01 -5.36
N ALA A 81 9.25 -0.31 -4.26
CA ALA A 81 8.51 0.95 -4.29
C ALA A 81 9.30 2.07 -5.00
N ALA A 82 10.64 2.08 -4.87
CA ALA A 82 11.50 3.00 -5.60
C ALA A 82 11.51 2.69 -7.11
N ALA A 83 11.54 1.40 -7.48
CA ALA A 83 11.51 0.96 -8.88
C ALA A 83 10.18 1.33 -9.57
N ALA A 84 9.05 1.20 -8.88
CA ALA A 84 7.73 1.57 -9.42
C ALA A 84 7.49 3.09 -9.53
N ARG A 85 8.26 3.91 -8.81
CA ARG A 85 8.00 5.34 -8.63
C ARG A 85 7.86 6.12 -9.92
N ALA A 86 8.71 5.86 -10.90
CA ALA A 86 8.71 6.62 -12.16
C ALA A 86 7.44 6.38 -12.98
N ASP A 87 6.94 5.15 -12.98
CA ASP A 87 5.71 4.80 -13.70
C ASP A 87 4.48 5.28 -12.95
N ASP A 88 4.45 5.14 -11.62
CA ASP A 88 3.37 5.67 -10.78
C ASP A 88 3.27 7.20 -10.88
N ALA A 89 4.40 7.91 -10.90
CA ALA A 89 4.43 9.37 -11.05
C ALA A 89 3.94 9.80 -12.44
N ARG A 90 4.31 9.07 -13.50
CA ARG A 90 3.82 9.31 -14.86
C ARG A 90 2.31 9.10 -14.96
N ALA A 91 1.80 8.04 -14.34
CA ALA A 91 0.37 7.74 -14.30
C ALA A 91 -0.41 8.78 -13.49
N LEU A 92 0.11 9.23 -12.33
CA LEU A 92 -0.50 10.29 -11.53
C LEU A 92 -0.56 11.61 -12.30
N LEU A 93 0.53 11.98 -12.99
CA LEU A 93 0.58 13.17 -13.84
C LEU A 93 -0.46 13.10 -14.97
N ALA A 94 -0.52 11.98 -15.68
CA ALA A 94 -1.49 11.77 -16.74
C ALA A 94 -2.94 11.86 -16.22
N LEU A 95 -3.22 11.28 -15.05
CA LEU A 95 -4.53 11.37 -14.40
C LEU A 95 -4.89 12.82 -14.03
N ALA A 96 -3.94 13.58 -13.48
CA ALA A 96 -4.15 14.98 -13.11
C ALA A 96 -4.45 15.86 -14.34
N GLN A 97 -3.72 15.66 -15.44
CA GLN A 97 -3.89 16.38 -16.72
C GLN A 97 -5.22 16.05 -17.40
N ALA A 98 -5.67 14.80 -17.32
CA ALA A 98 -6.93 14.36 -17.91
C ALA A 98 -8.18 14.78 -17.11
N GLY A 99 -8.02 15.48 -15.97
CA GLY A 99 -9.13 15.76 -15.06
C GLY A 99 -9.71 14.48 -14.43
N GLY A 100 -8.88 13.44 -14.32
CA GLY A 100 -9.28 12.16 -13.77
C GLY A 100 -9.60 12.23 -12.27
N ARG A 101 -10.16 11.14 -11.75
CA ARG A 101 -10.52 10.99 -10.34
C ARG A 101 -10.08 9.62 -9.82
N PHE A 102 -9.96 9.57 -8.50
CA PHE A 102 -9.78 8.32 -7.78
C PHE A 102 -11.11 7.89 -7.17
N GLU A 103 -11.33 6.59 -7.15
CA GLU A 103 -12.44 5.96 -6.44
C GLU A 103 -11.83 4.99 -5.42
N ALA A 104 -11.95 5.33 -4.14
CA ALA A 104 -11.44 4.51 -3.06
C ALA A 104 -12.55 3.66 -2.46
N ARG A 105 -12.20 2.45 -2.01
CA ARG A 105 -13.12 1.53 -1.33
C ARG A 105 -12.36 0.65 -0.36
N THR A 106 -13.03 0.19 0.69
CA THR A 106 -12.38 -0.66 1.69
C THR A 106 -11.89 -1.96 1.05
N HIS A 107 -10.70 -2.40 1.45
CA HIS A 107 -10.08 -3.62 0.99
C HIS A 107 -10.59 -4.83 1.79
N TYR A 108 -11.42 -5.66 1.16
CA TYR A 108 -11.91 -6.92 1.73
C TYR A 108 -11.33 -8.12 0.98
N ALA A 109 -11.14 -9.26 1.66
CA ALA A 109 -10.44 -10.42 1.09
C ALA A 109 -11.18 -11.08 -0.09
N ASP A 110 -12.51 -11.15 -0.02
CA ASP A 110 -13.35 -11.84 -1.01
C ASP A 110 -13.93 -10.89 -2.07
N ASP A 111 -13.32 -9.73 -2.23
CA ASP A 111 -13.78 -8.73 -3.17
C ASP A 111 -13.44 -9.13 -4.62
N PRO A 112 -14.46 -9.42 -5.46
CA PRO A 112 -14.23 -9.91 -6.81
C PRO A 112 -13.70 -8.83 -7.76
N ALA A 113 -13.73 -7.56 -7.36
CA ALA A 113 -13.25 -6.44 -8.16
C ALA A 113 -11.76 -6.12 -7.92
N LEU A 114 -11.06 -6.88 -7.05
CA LEU A 114 -9.62 -6.71 -6.86
C LEU A 114 -8.85 -7.17 -8.09
N THR A 115 -7.83 -6.40 -8.45
CA THR A 115 -6.77 -6.94 -9.31
C THR A 115 -6.00 -8.03 -8.55
N VAL A 116 -5.31 -8.87 -9.32
CA VAL A 116 -4.45 -9.93 -8.77
C VAL A 116 -3.42 -9.37 -7.77
N GLU A 117 -2.82 -8.22 -8.08
CA GLU A 117 -1.86 -7.54 -7.20
C GLU A 117 -2.53 -7.05 -5.91
N GLN A 118 -3.71 -6.42 -6.03
CA GLN A 118 -4.45 -5.92 -4.85
C GLN A 118 -4.84 -7.07 -3.91
N ALA A 119 -5.30 -8.20 -4.46
CA ALA A 119 -5.64 -9.39 -3.68
C ALA A 119 -4.44 -9.90 -2.86
N ARG A 120 -3.24 -9.96 -3.46
CA ARG A 120 -2.03 -10.37 -2.74
C ARG A 120 -1.59 -9.39 -1.66
N LEU A 121 -1.81 -8.09 -1.87
CA LEU A 121 -1.49 -7.08 -0.86
C LEU A 121 -2.35 -7.23 0.41
N ARG A 122 -3.42 -8.02 0.39
CA ARG A 122 -4.16 -8.40 1.60
C ARG A 122 -3.31 -9.23 2.57
N TRP A 123 -2.41 -10.06 2.07
CA TRP A 123 -1.52 -10.91 2.88
C TRP A 123 -0.58 -10.11 3.79
N VAL A 124 -0.23 -8.90 3.32
CA VAL A 124 0.70 -8.01 3.99
C VAL A 124 0.07 -7.39 5.23
N THR A 125 -1.25 -7.13 5.24
CA THR A 125 -1.92 -6.33 6.28
C THR A 125 -2.53 -7.18 7.41
N PRO A 126 -2.41 -6.75 8.69
CA PRO A 126 -3.05 -7.43 9.80
C PRO A 126 -4.58 -7.51 9.64
N VAL A 127 -5.18 -8.54 10.23
CA VAL A 127 -6.65 -8.60 10.34
C VAL A 127 -7.14 -7.43 11.19
N GLY A 128 -8.16 -6.72 10.71
CA GLY A 128 -8.72 -5.54 11.39
C GLY A 128 -8.02 -4.22 11.08
N GLN A 129 -6.84 -4.23 10.44
CA GLN A 129 -6.22 -3.01 9.91
C GLN A 129 -6.98 -2.57 8.66
N PRO A 130 -7.55 -1.34 8.61
CA PRO A 130 -8.26 -0.88 7.43
C PRO A 130 -7.28 -0.63 6.28
N GLY A 131 -7.32 -1.50 5.28
CA GLY A 131 -6.75 -1.25 3.95
C GLY A 131 -7.81 -0.62 3.05
N VAL A 132 -7.38 0.21 2.11
CA VAL A 132 -8.25 0.85 1.13
C VAL A 132 -7.66 0.62 -0.26
N VAL A 133 -8.44 0.08 -1.18
CA VAL A 133 -8.03 -0.07 -2.57
C VAL A 133 -8.51 1.13 -3.36
N VAL A 134 -7.70 1.53 -4.34
CA VAL A 134 -7.99 2.67 -5.20
C VAL A 134 -8.14 2.17 -6.62
N ALA A 135 -9.24 2.58 -7.26
CA ALA A 135 -9.44 2.47 -8.69
C ALA A 135 -9.19 3.84 -9.34
N SER A 136 -8.59 3.81 -10.53
CA SER A 136 -8.36 4.98 -11.38
C SER A 136 -8.45 4.59 -12.85
N THR A 137 -8.51 5.58 -13.75
CA THR A 137 -8.41 5.34 -15.20
C THR A 137 -7.44 6.37 -15.80
N PRO A 138 -6.25 5.96 -16.29
CA PRO A 138 -5.72 4.59 -16.34
C PRO A 138 -5.51 3.98 -14.94
N ALA A 139 -5.55 2.65 -14.86
CA ALA A 139 -5.57 1.92 -13.60
C ALA A 139 -4.22 1.96 -12.88
N LEU A 140 -4.26 2.41 -11.62
CA LEU A 140 -3.18 2.28 -10.65
C LEU A 140 -3.60 1.21 -9.63
N PRO A 141 -2.96 0.04 -9.58
CA PRO A 141 -3.34 -1.04 -8.67
C PRO A 141 -2.81 -0.76 -7.25
N LEU A 142 -3.29 0.33 -6.63
CA LEU A 142 -2.80 0.81 -5.35
C LEU A 142 -3.67 0.29 -4.21
N VAL A 143 -2.99 -0.14 -3.15
CA VAL A 143 -3.59 -0.44 -1.85
C VAL A 143 -2.94 0.49 -0.84
N PHE A 144 -3.76 1.29 -0.17
CA PHE A 144 -3.34 2.22 0.85
C PHE A 144 -3.67 1.72 2.26
N VAL A 145 -2.80 2.05 3.19
CA VAL A 145 -2.98 1.89 4.65
C VAL A 145 -2.71 3.21 5.33
N HIS A 146 -3.38 3.48 6.45
CA HIS A 146 -3.14 4.69 7.22
C HIS A 146 -2.06 4.43 8.29
N ASP A 147 -0.98 5.22 8.30
CA ASP A 147 0.15 5.04 9.25
C ASP A 147 -0.06 5.70 10.63
N GLY A 148 -1.26 6.24 10.84
CA GLY A 148 -1.63 7.08 11.99
C GLY A 148 -1.44 8.58 11.72
N THR A 149 -0.85 8.96 10.58
CA THR A 149 -0.64 10.36 10.20
C THR A 149 -1.00 10.62 8.73
N ARG A 150 -0.69 9.71 7.82
CA ARG A 150 -0.97 9.83 6.37
C ARG A 150 -1.33 8.48 5.76
N TRP A 151 -1.94 8.53 4.58
CA TRP A 151 -2.08 7.34 3.74
C TRP A 151 -0.75 6.96 3.10
N ARG A 152 -0.44 5.67 3.12
CA ARG A 152 0.76 5.07 2.53
C ARG A 152 0.38 3.90 1.64
N THR A 153 1.12 3.71 0.55
CA THR A 153 0.89 2.60 -0.37
C THR A 153 1.72 1.38 0.01
N LEU A 154 1.14 0.20 -0.17
CA LEU A 154 1.84 -1.09 -0.08
C LEU A 154 2.37 -1.55 -1.44
N ARG A 155 2.37 -0.69 -2.46
CA ARG A 155 2.91 -0.99 -3.80
C ARG A 155 4.32 -1.59 -3.70
N GLY A 156 4.52 -2.75 -4.33
CA GLY A 156 5.80 -3.47 -4.34
C GLY A 156 5.98 -4.47 -3.20
N ALA A 157 5.13 -4.47 -2.15
CA ALA A 157 5.25 -5.41 -1.04
C ALA A 157 4.98 -6.87 -1.46
N ASP A 158 4.09 -7.09 -2.44
CA ASP A 158 3.82 -8.42 -2.99
C ASP A 158 5.00 -8.92 -3.83
N ALA A 159 5.57 -8.07 -4.70
CA ALA A 159 6.77 -8.38 -5.48
C ALA A 159 7.95 -8.75 -4.57
N ALA A 160 8.21 -7.94 -3.54
CA ALA A 160 9.27 -8.21 -2.56
C ALA A 160 9.06 -9.56 -1.83
N ALA A 161 7.82 -9.91 -1.50
CA ALA A 161 7.50 -11.17 -0.82
C ALA A 161 7.62 -12.37 -1.77
N ILE A 162 7.18 -12.23 -3.02
CA ILE A 162 7.32 -13.26 -4.06
C ILE A 162 8.79 -13.51 -4.38
N ALA A 163 9.64 -12.48 -4.38
CA ALA A 163 11.09 -12.65 -4.57
C ALA A 163 11.71 -13.57 -3.51
N ARG A 164 11.14 -13.64 -2.29
CA ARG A 164 11.57 -14.64 -1.30
C ARG A 164 11.22 -16.05 -1.73
N VAL A 165 10.00 -16.28 -2.23
CA VAL A 165 9.62 -17.60 -2.80
C VAL A 165 10.52 -17.95 -3.98
N ASP A 166 10.83 -16.98 -4.85
CA ASP A 166 11.66 -17.15 -6.04
C ASP A 166 13.08 -17.63 -5.70
N ALA A 167 13.66 -17.10 -4.62
CA ALA A 167 14.95 -17.53 -4.10
C ALA A 167 14.99 -19.00 -3.64
N HIS A 168 13.85 -19.61 -3.32
CA HIS A 168 13.74 -21.04 -2.98
C HIS A 168 13.30 -21.90 -4.17
N ASP A 169 12.28 -21.47 -4.93
CA ASP A 169 11.70 -22.19 -6.07
C ASP A 169 11.06 -21.22 -7.09
N ALA A 170 11.80 -20.92 -8.16
CA ALA A 170 11.35 -20.01 -9.23
C ALA A 170 10.07 -20.49 -9.97
N ARG A 171 9.84 -21.81 -10.06
CA ARG A 171 8.61 -22.35 -10.68
C ARG A 171 7.41 -22.11 -9.76
N CYS A 172 7.60 -22.30 -8.47
CA CYS A 172 6.61 -21.96 -7.46
C CYS A 172 6.29 -20.47 -7.48
N ALA A 173 7.31 -19.60 -7.49
CA ALA A 173 7.11 -18.16 -7.57
C ALA A 173 6.34 -17.73 -8.82
N THR A 174 6.57 -18.36 -9.97
CA THR A 174 5.76 -18.14 -11.18
C THR A 174 4.29 -18.47 -10.96
N ALA A 175 3.98 -19.60 -10.31
CA ALA A 175 2.60 -19.96 -9.98
C ALA A 175 1.98 -19.01 -8.93
N VAL A 176 2.76 -18.53 -7.96
CA VAL A 176 2.32 -17.52 -6.97
C VAL A 176 2.03 -16.17 -7.64
N ARG A 177 2.84 -15.74 -8.62
CA ARG A 177 2.56 -14.52 -9.42
C ARG A 177 1.27 -14.65 -10.21
N ALA A 178 0.98 -15.84 -10.73
CA ALA A 178 -0.24 -16.16 -11.46
C ALA A 178 -1.45 -16.40 -10.55
N ALA A 179 -1.23 -16.60 -9.24
CA ALA A 179 -2.32 -16.76 -8.27
C ALA A 179 -3.15 -15.48 -8.24
N GLY A 180 -4.34 -15.59 -8.85
CA GLY A 180 -5.24 -14.47 -9.11
C GLY A 180 -6.20 -14.19 -7.95
N GLY A 181 -7.38 -13.69 -8.28
CA GLY A 181 -8.43 -13.27 -7.33
C GLY A 181 -8.88 -14.35 -6.33
N PRO A 182 -9.90 -14.05 -5.51
CA PRO A 182 -10.32 -14.88 -4.38
C PRO A 182 -10.50 -16.36 -4.75
N GLY A 183 -9.98 -17.27 -3.93
CA GLY A 183 -10.11 -18.72 -4.12
C GLY A 183 -8.93 -19.56 -3.65
N ARG A 184 -9.00 -20.87 -3.92
CA ARG A 184 -8.04 -21.85 -3.37
C ARG A 184 -6.59 -21.56 -3.76
N CYS A 185 -6.34 -21.10 -4.98
CA CYS A 185 -4.98 -20.82 -5.43
C CYS A 185 -4.33 -19.67 -4.64
N VAL A 186 -5.04 -18.56 -4.42
CA VAL A 186 -4.51 -17.42 -3.65
C VAL A 186 -4.28 -17.79 -2.17
N GLU A 187 -5.13 -18.63 -1.59
CA GLU A 187 -4.95 -19.14 -0.23
C GLU A 187 -3.71 -20.03 -0.08
N VAL A 188 -3.47 -20.96 -1.03
CA VAL A 188 -2.27 -21.82 -0.96
C VAL A 188 -0.99 -21.05 -1.31
N ALA A 189 -1.08 -20.07 -2.21
CA ALA A 189 0.03 -19.19 -2.55
C ALA A 189 0.49 -18.37 -1.34
N TRP A 190 -0.45 -17.91 -0.51
CA TRP A 190 -0.13 -17.25 0.75
C TRP A 190 0.74 -18.11 1.67
N PHE A 191 0.44 -19.41 1.81
CA PHE A 191 1.28 -20.30 2.63
C PHE A 191 2.71 -20.38 2.13
N ALA A 192 2.95 -20.44 0.81
CA ALA A 192 4.30 -20.45 0.27
C ALA A 192 5.06 -19.16 0.61
N VAL A 193 4.38 -18.01 0.54
CA VAL A 193 4.95 -16.71 0.90
C VAL A 193 5.24 -16.61 2.40
N ASP A 194 4.30 -16.98 3.28
CA ASP A 194 4.51 -16.95 4.74
C ASP A 194 5.70 -17.82 5.16
N ARG A 195 5.83 -19.04 4.60
CA ARG A 195 6.98 -19.92 4.90
C ARG A 195 8.30 -19.33 4.40
N ALA A 196 8.33 -18.77 3.19
CA ALA A 196 9.53 -18.16 2.64
C ALA A 196 9.98 -16.94 3.45
N LEU A 197 9.03 -16.11 3.89
CA LEU A 197 9.32 -14.95 4.74
C LEU A 197 9.86 -15.34 6.13
N ARG A 198 9.47 -16.51 6.64
CA ARG A 198 9.98 -17.06 7.91
C ARG A 198 11.31 -17.82 7.77
N GLY A 199 11.79 -18.07 6.55
CA GLY A 199 12.96 -18.91 6.30
C GLY A 199 12.74 -20.40 6.62
N ASP A 200 11.51 -20.90 6.50
CA ASP A 200 11.17 -22.32 6.70
C ASP A 200 11.27 -23.08 5.36
N ASP A 201 12.48 -23.45 4.96
CA ASP A 201 12.78 -24.09 3.67
C ASP A 201 11.94 -25.35 3.41
N ASP A 202 11.85 -26.24 4.39
CA ASP A 202 11.03 -27.45 4.33
C ASP A 202 9.53 -27.13 4.18
N GLY A 203 9.09 -26.08 4.88
CA GLY A 203 7.75 -25.52 4.76
C GLY A 203 7.46 -24.99 3.35
N VAL A 204 8.40 -24.26 2.76
CA VAL A 204 8.29 -23.72 1.40
C VAL A 204 8.14 -24.86 0.39
N GLY A 205 8.95 -25.91 0.49
CA GLY A 205 8.87 -27.07 -0.43
C GLY A 205 7.49 -27.73 -0.42
N ARG A 206 6.91 -27.95 0.76
CA ARG A 206 5.55 -28.50 0.91
C ARG A 206 4.47 -27.55 0.39
N ALA A 207 4.56 -26.26 0.73
CA ALA A 207 3.62 -25.26 0.25
C ALA A 207 3.66 -25.14 -1.29
N CYS A 208 4.84 -25.17 -1.89
CA CYS A 208 5.02 -25.12 -3.33
C CYS A 208 4.46 -26.36 -4.05
N ALA A 209 4.48 -27.54 -3.42
CA ALA A 209 3.78 -28.70 -3.94
C ALA A 209 2.25 -28.50 -3.99
N LEU A 210 1.67 -27.87 -2.96
CA LEU A 210 0.24 -27.53 -2.93
C LEU A 210 -0.11 -26.46 -3.97
N VAL A 211 0.71 -25.41 -4.11
CA VAL A 211 0.54 -24.38 -5.15
C VAL A 211 0.47 -25.02 -6.53
N ARG A 212 1.41 -25.90 -6.88
CA ARG A 212 1.41 -26.61 -8.18
C ARG A 212 0.20 -27.53 -8.39
N ALA A 213 -0.40 -28.03 -7.32
CA ALA A 213 -1.59 -28.88 -7.39
C ALA A 213 -2.87 -28.05 -7.61
N HIS A 214 -2.92 -26.81 -7.11
CA HIS A 214 -4.14 -26.01 -7.03
C HIS A 214 -4.17 -24.73 -7.88
N CYS A 215 -3.02 -24.29 -8.41
CA CYS A 215 -2.89 -23.07 -9.21
C CYS A 215 -2.72 -23.35 -10.72
N ARG A 216 -3.58 -24.20 -11.29
CA ARG A 216 -3.55 -24.57 -12.71
C ARG A 216 -4.59 -23.83 -13.52
#